data_AF-A0A1G0YDD4-F1
#
_entry.id   AF-A0A1G0YDD4-F1
#
_cell.length_a   1.000
_cell.length_b   1.000
_cell.length_c   1.000
_cell.angle_alpha   90.00
_cell.angle_beta   90.00
_cell.angle_gamma   90.00
#
_symmetry.space_group_name_H-M   'P 1'
#
loop_
_entity.id
_entity.type
_entity.pdbx_description
1 polymer ?
#
loop_
_entity_poly.entity_id
_entity_poly.type
_entity_poly.pdbx_seq_one_letter_code
_entity_poly.pdbx_strand_id
1 'polypeptide(L)'
;MGKKSKAVFKKCSGCAFKWADRAHFLSDPDVDLVGYQVHFEHLELGLFLFNHRCGSTIALQAKIFTDLYKGPVFKERKTATKECSGYCLRPAELRSCPVQCECAFVRKILNRIKSWKKEGEPSGKFQKGRPA
;
A
#
# COMPACT_ATOMS: atom_id res chain seq x y z
N MET A 1 26.91 27.87 -1.75
CA MET A 1 26.83 26.40 -1.57
C MET A 1 25.38 25.94 -1.65
N GLY A 2 25.03 25.08 -2.61
CA GLY A 2 23.67 24.56 -2.75
C GLY A 2 23.36 23.49 -1.70
N LYS A 3 22.40 23.76 -0.81
CA LYS A 3 21.85 22.74 0.11
C LYS A 3 21.15 21.67 -0.73
N LYS A 4 21.70 20.45 -0.80
CA LYS A 4 20.99 19.29 -1.34
C LYS A 4 19.80 19.01 -0.41
N SER A 5 18.59 19.34 -0.85
CA SER A 5 17.36 18.98 -0.16
C SER A 5 17.22 17.45 -0.15
N LYS A 6 17.12 16.83 1.04
CA LYS A 6 16.73 15.42 1.15
C LYS A 6 15.41 15.22 0.40
N ALA A 7 15.40 14.33 -0.58
CA ALA A 7 14.18 13.96 -1.29
C ALA A 7 13.18 13.36 -0.30
N VAL A 8 11.95 13.87 -0.31
CA VAL A 8 10.83 13.33 0.48
C VAL A 8 10.24 12.16 -0.28
N PHE A 9 10.01 11.03 0.38
CA PHE A 9 9.40 9.86 -0.25
C PHE A 9 7.96 10.14 -0.69
N LYS A 10 7.13 10.69 0.19
CA LYS A 10 5.75 11.03 -0.12
C LYS A 10 5.25 12.21 0.70
N LYS A 11 4.28 12.94 0.15
CA LYS A 11 3.55 14.01 0.82
C LYS A 11 2.05 13.70 0.75
N CYS A 12 1.33 13.85 1.85
CA CYS A 12 -0.12 13.74 1.87
C CYS A 12 -0.73 14.94 1.11
N SER A 13 -1.63 14.67 0.17
CA SER A 13 -2.31 15.74 -0.58
C SER A 13 -3.32 16.52 0.27
N GLY A 14 -3.91 15.92 1.31
CA GLY A 14 -4.92 16.60 2.13
C GLY A 14 -4.38 17.46 3.27
N CYS A 15 -3.34 17.00 3.99
CA CYS A 15 -2.80 17.72 5.15
C CYS A 15 -1.35 18.16 4.98
N ALA A 16 -0.73 17.90 3.83
CA ALA A 16 0.66 18.23 3.53
C ALA A 16 1.73 17.55 4.42
N PHE A 17 1.36 16.59 5.29
CA PHE A 17 2.31 15.77 6.04
C PHE A 17 3.32 15.08 5.11
N LYS A 18 4.58 14.98 5.53
CA LYS A 18 5.68 14.49 4.69
C LYS A 18 6.34 13.28 5.33
N TRP A 19 6.43 12.20 4.56
CA TRP A 19 7.20 11.02 4.92
C TRP A 19 8.56 11.08 4.25
N ALA A 20 9.61 11.13 5.07
CA ALA A 20 11.00 11.19 4.61
C ALA A 20 11.37 9.98 3.76
N ASP A 21 10.99 8.77 4.19
CA ASP A 21 11.25 7.52 3.50
C ASP A 21 10.04 6.57 3.59
N ARG A 22 10.16 5.42 2.93
CA ARG A 22 9.13 4.37 2.91
C ARG A 22 8.91 3.75 4.28
N ALA A 23 9.96 3.60 5.11
CA ALA A 23 9.82 3.01 6.43
C ALA A 23 9.00 3.92 7.33
N HIS A 24 9.28 5.24 7.31
CA HIS A 24 8.47 6.26 7.99
C HIS A 24 7.01 6.27 7.51
N PHE A 25 6.75 6.10 6.20
CA PHE A 25 5.38 5.96 5.69
C PHE A 25 4.66 4.72 6.22
N LEU A 26 5.35 3.58 6.28
CA LEU A 26 4.76 2.32 6.71
C LEU A 26 4.60 2.23 8.24
N SER A 27 5.47 2.87 9.01
CA SER A 27 5.39 2.91 10.47
C SER A 27 4.43 3.97 11.00
N ASP A 28 3.97 4.91 10.17
CA ASP A 28 3.02 5.94 10.59
C ASP A 28 1.68 5.31 11.06
N PRO A 29 1.27 5.51 12.32
CA PRO A 29 0.01 4.97 12.87
C PRO A 29 -1.23 5.61 12.23
N ASP A 30 -1.09 6.74 11.55
CA ASP A 30 -2.18 7.45 10.89
C ASP A 30 -2.39 7.02 9.43
N VAL A 31 -1.58 6.06 8.96
CA VAL A 31 -1.63 5.50 7.60
C VAL A 31 -2.11 4.06 7.63
N ASP A 32 -3.28 3.82 7.06
CA ASP A 32 -3.88 2.49 6.94
C ASP A 32 -3.88 1.99 5.49
N LEU A 33 -3.43 0.76 5.28
CA LEU A 33 -3.63 0.07 4.00
C LEU A 33 -5.09 -0.35 3.89
N VAL A 34 -5.81 0.20 2.92
CA VAL A 34 -7.26 0.00 2.75
C VAL A 34 -7.63 -0.78 1.49
N GLY A 35 -6.71 -0.93 0.53
CA GLY A 35 -7.01 -1.72 -0.65
C GLY A 35 -5.88 -1.91 -1.65
N TYR A 36 -6.20 -2.65 -2.71
CA TYR A 36 -5.34 -2.87 -3.86
C TYR A 36 -6.14 -2.84 -5.17
N GLN A 37 -5.80 -1.93 -6.07
CA GLN A 37 -6.29 -1.94 -7.44
C GLN A 37 -5.31 -2.72 -8.31
N VAL A 38 -5.73 -3.90 -8.76
CA VAL A 38 -4.90 -4.81 -9.54
C VAL A 38 -4.71 -4.32 -10.98
N HIS A 39 -3.48 -4.42 -11.48
CA HIS A 39 -3.18 -4.35 -12.91
C HIS A 39 -2.86 -5.76 -13.38
N PHE A 40 -3.81 -6.43 -14.03
CA PHE A 40 -3.69 -7.86 -14.32
C PHE A 40 -2.54 -8.22 -15.26
N GLU A 41 -2.11 -7.33 -16.14
CA GLU A 41 -0.98 -7.62 -17.04
C GLU A 41 0.39 -7.44 -16.37
N HIS A 42 0.47 -6.53 -15.40
CA HIS A 42 1.72 -6.07 -14.79
C HIS A 42 1.44 -5.78 -13.32
N LEU A 43 1.49 -6.83 -12.51
CA LEU A 43 1.07 -6.81 -11.11
C LEU A 43 1.79 -5.75 -10.27
N GLU A 44 3.03 -5.42 -10.61
CA GLU A 44 3.82 -4.36 -9.99
C GLU A 44 3.32 -2.94 -10.31
N LEU A 45 2.55 -2.76 -11.38
CA LEU A 45 1.91 -1.49 -11.73
C LEU A 45 0.59 -1.26 -10.99
N GLY A 46 0.03 -2.29 -10.34
CA GLY A 46 -1.16 -2.14 -9.51
C GLY A 46 -0.94 -1.18 -8.34
N LEU A 47 -2.02 -0.62 -7.80
CA LEU A 47 -1.96 0.46 -6.81
C LEU A 47 -2.38 -0.04 -5.43
N PHE A 48 -1.46 0.03 -4.47
CA PHE A 48 -1.81 -0.04 -3.05
C PHE A 48 -2.44 1.26 -2.62
N LEU A 49 -3.61 1.15 -2.01
CA LEU A 49 -4.41 2.27 -1.54
C LEU A 49 -4.24 2.38 -0.04
N PHE A 50 -3.78 3.55 0.39
CA PHE A 50 -3.64 3.89 1.80
C PHE A 50 -4.54 5.05 2.14
N ASN A 51 -5.18 5.04 3.29
CA ASN A 51 -5.82 6.23 3.84
C ASN A 51 -4.90 6.84 4.88
N HIS A 52 -4.78 8.17 4.83
CA HIS A 52 -4.25 8.94 5.94
C HIS A 52 -5.42 9.46 6.78
N ARG A 53 -5.27 9.59 8.10
CA ARG A 53 -6.34 10.02 9.02
C ARG A 53 -7.04 11.33 8.66
N CYS A 54 -6.40 12.19 7.87
CA CYS A 54 -7.01 13.43 7.37
C CYS A 54 -8.14 13.16 6.35
N GLY A 55 -8.35 11.90 5.96
CA GLY A 55 -9.36 11.44 4.99
C GLY A 55 -8.85 11.35 3.56
N SER A 56 -7.56 11.59 3.31
CA SER A 56 -6.99 11.49 1.96
C SER A 56 -6.55 10.07 1.65
N THR A 57 -6.85 9.63 0.43
CA THR A 57 -6.34 8.38 -0.13
C THR A 57 -5.02 8.64 -0.87
N ILE A 58 -4.04 7.78 -0.62
CA ILE A 58 -2.71 7.80 -1.19
C ILE A 58 -2.54 6.50 -1.96
N ALA A 59 -2.38 6.60 -3.28
CA ALA A 59 -2.08 5.47 -4.15
C ALA A 59 -0.57 5.38 -4.39
N LEU A 60 0.00 4.17 -4.21
CA LEU A 60 1.39 3.86 -4.50
C LEU A 60 1.47 2.56 -5.31
N GLN A 61 2.33 2.53 -6.33
CA GLN A 61 2.53 1.34 -7.15
C GLN A 61 3.11 0.19 -6.31
N ALA A 62 2.63 -1.03 -6.53
CA ALA A 62 3.09 -2.23 -5.85
C ALA A 62 4.60 -2.47 -6.05
N LYS A 63 5.17 -2.03 -7.19
CA LYS A 63 6.61 -2.09 -7.48
C LYS A 63 7.50 -1.46 -6.42
N ILE A 64 6.98 -0.47 -5.68
CA ILE A 64 7.70 0.23 -4.60
C ILE A 64 7.96 -0.70 -3.41
N PHE A 65 7.25 -1.83 -3.33
CA PHE A 65 7.24 -2.74 -2.18
C PHE A 65 7.61 -4.18 -2.56
N THR A 66 8.02 -4.44 -3.79
CA THR A 66 8.34 -5.80 -4.26
C THR A 66 9.49 -6.44 -3.49
N ASP A 67 10.44 -5.63 -3.02
CA ASP A 67 11.56 -6.06 -2.19
C ASP A 67 11.14 -6.59 -0.80
N LEU A 68 9.91 -6.28 -0.34
CA LEU A 68 9.34 -6.85 0.89
C LEU A 68 8.95 -8.33 0.75
N TYR A 69 8.95 -8.86 -0.48
CA TYR A 69 8.67 -10.25 -0.76
C TYR A 69 9.89 -10.97 -1.34
N LYS A 70 10.28 -12.07 -0.72
CA LYS A 70 11.41 -12.92 -1.13
C LYS A 70 10.98 -14.34 -1.51
N GLY A 71 9.67 -14.59 -1.61
CA GLY A 71 9.12 -15.90 -1.95
C GLY A 71 8.95 -16.11 -3.46
N PRO A 72 8.38 -17.26 -3.87
CA PRO A 72 8.18 -17.59 -5.27
C PRO A 72 7.13 -16.68 -5.93
N VAL A 73 7.41 -16.25 -7.16
CA VAL A 73 6.40 -15.66 -8.04
C VAL A 73 5.97 -16.75 -9.02
N PHE A 74 4.75 -17.24 -8.87
CA PHE A 74 4.18 -18.24 -9.77
C PHE A 74 3.86 -17.60 -11.12
N LYS A 75 4.07 -18.33 -12.22
CA LYS A 75 3.78 -17.83 -13.57
C LYS A 75 2.32 -17.98 -13.97
N GLU A 76 1.61 -18.93 -13.35
CA GLU A 76 0.25 -19.28 -13.75
C GLU A 76 -0.80 -18.42 -13.03
N ARG A 77 -1.75 -17.89 -13.80
CA ARG A 77 -2.92 -17.20 -13.27
C ARG A 77 -4.10 -18.16 -13.16
N LYS A 78 -4.61 -18.34 -11.94
CA LYS A 78 -5.76 -19.20 -11.66
C LYS A 78 -7.12 -18.47 -11.71
N THR A 79 -7.18 -17.22 -12.15
CA THR A 79 -8.44 -16.45 -12.23
C THR A 79 -9.50 -17.21 -13.03
N ALA A 80 -10.76 -17.15 -12.58
CA ALA A 80 -11.91 -17.86 -13.16
C ALA A 80 -11.88 -19.41 -13.08
N THR A 81 -10.86 -20.00 -12.45
CA THR A 81 -10.87 -21.44 -12.14
C THR A 81 -11.66 -21.73 -10.86
N LYS A 82 -12.06 -22.99 -10.65
CA LYS A 82 -12.75 -23.44 -9.43
C LYS A 82 -11.93 -23.25 -8.15
N GLU A 83 -10.61 -23.21 -8.27
CA GLU A 83 -9.70 -23.02 -7.14
C GLU A 83 -9.62 -21.55 -6.69
N CYS A 84 -9.96 -20.59 -7.57
CA CYS A 84 -9.76 -19.18 -7.30
C CYS A 84 -10.92 -18.53 -6.55
N SER A 85 -10.66 -18.05 -5.34
CA SER A 85 -11.63 -17.33 -4.51
C SER A 85 -11.90 -15.87 -4.96
N GLY A 86 -11.28 -15.41 -6.05
CA GLY A 86 -11.54 -14.09 -6.64
C GLY A 86 -11.06 -12.88 -5.81
N TYR A 87 -10.17 -13.08 -4.83
CA TYR A 87 -9.75 -12.00 -3.92
C TYR A 87 -9.16 -10.79 -4.67
N CYS A 88 -8.36 -11.04 -5.72
CA CYS A 88 -7.75 -10.00 -6.54
C CYS A 88 -8.76 -9.08 -7.25
N LEU A 89 -10.01 -9.50 -7.41
CA LEU A 89 -11.08 -8.72 -8.03
C LEU A 89 -11.74 -7.72 -7.05
N ARG A 90 -11.42 -7.81 -5.76
CA ARG A 90 -12.02 -7.01 -4.70
C ARG A 90 -10.95 -6.12 -4.07
N PRO A 91 -10.96 -4.81 -4.32
CA PRO A 91 -9.89 -3.93 -3.83
C PRO A 91 -9.75 -3.91 -2.31
N ALA A 92 -10.87 -3.91 -1.57
CA ALA A 92 -10.89 -3.90 -0.10
C ALA A 92 -10.60 -5.28 0.53
N GLU A 93 -10.55 -6.35 -0.27
CA GLU A 93 -10.11 -7.65 0.23
C GLU A 93 -8.59 -7.61 0.40
N LEU A 94 -8.09 -7.82 1.62
CA LEU A 94 -6.66 -7.73 1.93
C LEU A 94 -6.06 -9.08 2.37
N ARG A 95 -6.87 -10.13 2.48
CA ARG A 95 -6.38 -11.47 2.85
C ARG A 95 -5.38 -11.99 1.82
N SER A 96 -4.47 -12.84 2.30
CA SER A 96 -3.57 -13.62 1.45
C SER A 96 -4.37 -14.52 0.50
N CYS A 97 -3.87 -14.69 -0.73
CA CYS A 97 -4.38 -15.71 -1.62
C CYS A 97 -3.90 -17.10 -1.13
N PRO A 98 -4.80 -18.09 -0.95
CA PRO A 98 -4.40 -19.44 -0.55
C PRO A 98 -3.86 -20.29 -1.72
N VAL A 99 -4.09 -19.86 -2.96
CA VAL A 99 -3.73 -20.60 -4.17
C VAL A 99 -2.36 -20.16 -4.70
N GLN A 100 -1.59 -21.09 -5.25
CA GLN A 100 -0.39 -20.83 -6.04
C GLN A 100 -0.77 -20.17 -7.38
N CYS A 101 -0.97 -18.86 -7.33
CA CYS A 101 -1.38 -18.03 -8.45
C CYS A 101 -0.39 -16.87 -8.57
N GLU A 102 -0.15 -16.40 -9.79
CA GLU A 102 0.66 -15.22 -10.10
C GLU A 102 0.30 -14.01 -9.20
N CYS A 103 -1.00 -13.75 -9.02
CA CYS A 103 -1.51 -12.67 -8.15
C CYS A 103 -1.18 -12.84 -6.65
N ALA A 104 -0.76 -14.03 -6.22
CA ALA A 104 -0.49 -14.31 -4.81
C ALA A 104 0.72 -13.53 -4.29
N PHE A 105 1.71 -13.22 -5.13
CA PHE A 105 2.91 -12.50 -4.69
C PHE A 105 2.55 -11.10 -4.15
N VAL A 106 1.74 -10.33 -4.90
CA VAL A 106 1.33 -8.99 -4.49
C VAL A 106 0.49 -9.04 -3.22
N ARG A 107 -0.33 -10.09 -3.08
CA ARG A 107 -1.13 -10.34 -1.87
C ARG A 107 -0.24 -10.61 -0.66
N LYS A 108 0.90 -11.29 -0.83
CA LYS A 108 1.88 -11.46 0.26
C LYS A 108 2.53 -10.14 0.65
N ILE A 109 2.83 -9.26 -0.32
CA ILE A 109 3.30 -7.90 -0.03
C ILE A 109 2.27 -7.10 0.78
N LEU A 110 0.99 -7.12 0.38
CA LEU A 110 -0.10 -6.47 1.14
C LEU A 110 -0.13 -6.94 2.60
N ASN A 111 0.03 -8.24 2.83
CA ASN A 111 0.04 -8.78 4.19
C ASN A 111 1.27 -8.34 4.98
N ARG A 112 2.45 -8.25 4.35
CA ARG A 112 3.67 -7.72 5.00
C ARG A 112 3.51 -6.26 5.39
N ILE A 113 2.90 -5.45 4.53
CA ILE A 113 2.58 -4.05 4.80
C ILE A 113 1.55 -3.94 5.93
N LYS A 114 0.50 -4.76 5.90
CA LYS A 114 -0.55 -4.76 6.94
C LYS A 114 -0.01 -5.16 8.31
N SER A 115 0.96 -6.08 8.36
CA SER A 115 1.62 -6.50 9.59
C SER A 115 2.82 -5.62 9.97
N TRP A 116 3.05 -4.51 9.27
CA TRP A 116 4.18 -3.63 9.55
C TRP A 116 4.01 -2.97 10.91
N LYS A 117 5.07 -2.96 11.72
CA LYS A 117 5.03 -2.36 13.05
C LYS A 117 4.80 -0.85 12.92
N LYS A 118 3.71 -0.37 13.52
CA LYS A 118 3.45 1.06 13.67
C LYS A 118 4.26 1.62 14.83
N GLU A 119 4.85 2.79 14.65
CA GLU A 119 5.68 3.45 15.66
C GLU A 119 5.07 4.80 16.02
N GLY A 120 4.92 5.05 17.33
CA GLY A 120 4.34 6.27 17.85
C GLY A 120 2.83 6.23 18.04
N GLU A 121 2.29 7.33 18.55
CA GLU A 121 0.88 7.51 18.84
C GLU A 121 0.21 8.27 17.67
N PRO A 122 -1.04 7.94 17.30
CA PRO A 122 -1.79 8.68 16.29
C PRO A 122 -1.79 10.18 16.57
N SER A 123 -1.45 11.01 15.59
CA SER A 123 -1.01 12.40 15.82
C SER A 123 -2.10 13.41 16.24
N GLY A 124 -2.97 13.19 17.24
CA GLY A 124 -3.87 14.23 17.84
C GLY A 124 -4.62 15.22 16.89
N LYS A 125 -5.89 14.94 16.58
CA LYS A 125 -6.91 15.76 15.86
C LYS A 125 -6.45 16.65 14.67
N PHE A 126 -6.73 16.19 13.46
CA PHE A 126 -6.81 17.04 12.26
C PHE A 126 -8.07 17.95 12.34
N GLN A 127 -7.88 19.22 12.70
CA GLN A 127 -8.94 20.23 12.54
C GLN A 127 -9.03 20.57 11.05
N LYS A 128 -10.06 20.07 10.36
CA LYS A 128 -10.38 20.49 8.99
C LYS A 128 -10.62 22.00 9.01
N GLY A 129 -9.68 22.77 8.47
CA GLY A 129 -9.86 24.18 8.18
C GLY A 129 -11.10 24.36 7.31
N ARG A 130 -12.05 25.15 7.82
CA ARG A 130 -13.27 25.60 7.13
C ARG A 130 -12.83 26.45 5.91
N PRO A 131 -13.28 26.17 4.67
CA PRO A 131 -13.08 27.12 3.59
C PRO A 131 -13.85 28.42 3.91
N ALA A 132 -13.21 29.54 3.58
CA ALA A 132 -13.75 30.89 3.71
C ALA A 132 -14.97 31.10 2.81
#